data_AF-A0A133PP99-F1
#
_entry.id   AF-A0A133PP99-F1
#
_cell.length_a   1.000
_cell.length_b   1.000
_cell.length_c   1.000
_cell.angle_alpha   90.00
_cell.angle_beta   90.00
_cell.angle_gamma   90.00
#
_symmetry.space_group_name_H-M   'P 1'
#
loop_
_entity.id
_entity.type
_entity.pdbx_description
1 polymer ?
#
loop_
_entity_poly.entity_id
_entity_poly.type
_entity_poly.pdbx_seq_one_letter_code
_entity_poly.pdbx_strand_id
1 'polypeptide(L)'
;MYSIANKKFSTRLISENRALAQEIKSLEDKSKTFDKEIDDLDIEFNLKSQEFYEKYGYQFEANKSEEIKKIKADYEEKNKAIKSEVRERLRAYGAFFNSNIYEKENYDRIVDDFLSISREENLEKHKNIYKDLEIESLFKDLDGFASYLIKENKPSKELNLFVFYASIYSSSIYNFIKDDKVSFSEVYVDFNNLLNIYKEMEKKSIKTGDLSSEKLDYLKNFLDEKVSEYYRNYGIIRALEKSDKNE
;
A
#
# COMPACT_ATOMS: atom_id res chain seq x y z
N MET A 1 -71.81 51.39 43.09
CA MET A 1 -70.36 51.56 42.77
C MET A 1 -69.70 50.27 42.23
N TYR A 2 -69.96 49.09 42.81
CA TYR A 2 -69.33 47.82 42.38
C TYR A 2 -69.48 47.46 40.89
N SER A 3 -70.64 47.72 40.26
CA SER A 3 -70.90 47.41 38.83
C SER A 3 -70.01 48.19 37.84
N ILE A 4 -69.71 49.47 38.12
CA ILE A 4 -68.92 50.33 37.23
C ILE A 4 -67.43 50.00 37.32
N ALA A 5 -66.93 49.69 38.53
CA ALA A 5 -65.55 49.26 38.75
C ALA A 5 -65.27 47.91 38.07
N ASN A 6 -66.21 46.96 38.16
CA ASN A 6 -66.09 45.66 37.49
C ASN A 6 -66.11 45.80 35.95
N LYS A 7 -66.94 46.72 35.43
CA LYS A 7 -66.98 47.02 33.99
C LYS A 7 -65.67 47.67 33.51
N LYS A 8 -65.10 48.62 34.26
CA LYS A 8 -63.79 49.22 33.93
C LYS A 8 -62.64 48.20 33.97
N PHE A 9 -62.63 47.32 34.97
CA PHE A 9 -61.63 46.25 35.09
C PHE A 9 -61.75 45.23 33.95
N SER A 10 -62.97 44.81 33.61
CA SER A 10 -63.25 43.94 32.46
C SER A 10 -62.80 44.55 31.13
N THR A 11 -63.08 45.84 30.89
CA THR A 11 -62.62 46.53 29.68
C THR A 11 -61.09 46.59 29.59
N ARG A 12 -60.40 46.81 30.71
CA ARG A 12 -58.93 46.83 30.77
C ARG A 12 -58.32 45.46 30.46
N LEU A 13 -58.85 44.39 31.05
CA LEU A 13 -58.44 43.01 30.74
C LEU A 13 -58.65 42.66 29.25
N ILE A 14 -59.75 43.11 28.65
CA ILE A 14 -60.01 42.89 27.22
C ILE A 14 -58.98 43.63 26.36
N SER A 15 -58.60 44.87 26.72
CA SER A 15 -57.56 45.60 25.99
C SER A 15 -56.18 44.97 26.14
N GLU A 16 -55.82 44.51 27.35
CA GLU A 16 -54.55 43.84 27.62
C GLU A 16 -54.47 42.51 26.87
N ASN A 17 -55.53 41.71 26.86
CA ASN A 17 -55.58 40.46 26.07
C ASN A 17 -55.49 40.70 24.56
N ARG A 18 -56.09 41.79 24.05
CA ARG A 18 -55.94 42.15 22.62
C ARG A 18 -54.52 42.58 22.28
N ALA A 19 -53.86 43.34 23.16
CA ALA A 19 -52.48 43.74 22.99
C ALA A 19 -51.54 42.51 23.02
N LEU A 20 -51.73 41.61 23.98
CA LEU A 20 -50.98 40.35 24.06
C LEU A 20 -51.19 39.47 22.83
N ALA A 21 -52.42 39.34 22.31
CA ALA A 21 -52.68 38.58 21.09
C ALA A 21 -51.97 39.19 19.86
N GLN A 22 -51.89 40.53 19.78
CA GLN A 22 -51.14 41.21 18.72
C GLN A 22 -49.63 41.02 18.87
N GLU A 23 -49.11 41.04 20.10
CA GLU A 23 -47.70 40.80 20.40
C GLU A 23 -47.30 39.35 20.07
N ILE A 24 -48.10 38.36 20.48
CA ILE A 24 -47.91 36.95 20.13
C ILE A 24 -47.85 36.78 18.62
N LYS A 25 -48.81 37.36 17.89
CA LYS A 25 -48.82 37.30 16.43
C LYS A 25 -47.56 37.93 15.81
N SER A 26 -47.13 39.08 16.34
CA SER A 26 -45.90 39.72 15.87
C SER A 26 -44.66 38.87 16.15
N LEU A 27 -44.61 38.15 17.27
CA LEU A 27 -43.50 37.25 17.60
C LEU A 27 -43.51 35.99 16.73
N GLU A 28 -44.69 35.43 16.44
CA GLU A 28 -44.83 34.31 15.51
C GLU A 28 -44.39 34.68 14.09
N ASP A 29 -44.76 35.86 13.60
CA ASP A 29 -44.35 36.34 12.28
C ASP A 29 -42.84 36.60 12.21
N LYS A 30 -42.23 37.08 13.31
CA LYS A 30 -40.77 37.20 13.43
C LYS A 30 -40.07 35.84 13.46
N SER A 31 -40.59 34.88 14.21
CA SER A 31 -40.04 33.52 14.26
C SER A 31 -40.01 32.88 12.87
N LYS A 32 -41.12 32.97 12.12
CA LYS A 32 -41.17 32.44 10.74
C LYS A 32 -40.20 33.14 9.80
N THR A 33 -39.91 34.42 10.04
CA THR A 33 -38.89 35.16 9.28
C THR A 33 -37.50 34.63 9.61
N PHE A 34 -37.18 34.48 10.90
CA PHE A 34 -35.89 33.94 11.33
C PHE A 34 -35.66 32.50 10.86
N ASP A 35 -36.69 31.64 10.89
CA ASP A 35 -36.56 30.27 10.38
C ASP A 35 -36.15 30.25 8.91
N LYS A 36 -36.74 31.15 8.09
CA LYS A 36 -36.35 31.30 6.68
C LYS A 36 -34.94 31.85 6.50
N GLU A 37 -34.55 32.84 7.31
CA GLU A 37 -33.20 33.41 7.25
C GLU A 37 -32.15 32.35 7.62
N ILE A 38 -32.44 31.46 8.56
CA ILE A 38 -31.57 30.33 8.92
C ILE A 38 -31.46 29.35 7.73
N ASP A 39 -32.58 28.95 7.13
CA ASP A 39 -32.58 28.06 5.97
C ASP A 39 -31.77 28.64 4.79
N ASP A 40 -31.96 29.93 4.50
CA ASP A 40 -31.24 30.64 3.43
C ASP A 40 -29.73 30.72 3.73
N LEU A 41 -29.35 30.99 4.99
CA LEU A 41 -27.95 31.02 5.43
C LEU A 41 -27.30 29.64 5.35
N ASP A 42 -28.01 28.58 5.71
CA ASP A 42 -27.51 27.20 5.59
C ASP A 42 -27.26 26.81 4.13
N ILE A 43 -28.15 27.20 3.21
CA ILE A 43 -27.94 27.00 1.78
C ILE A 43 -26.72 27.79 1.29
N GLU A 44 -26.60 29.07 1.65
CA GLU A 44 -25.47 29.91 1.27
C GLU A 44 -24.14 29.36 1.81
N PHE A 45 -24.14 28.91 3.06
CA PHE A 45 -22.97 28.31 3.71
C PHE A 45 -22.52 27.04 2.99
N ASN A 46 -23.45 26.15 2.65
CA ASN A 46 -23.15 24.91 1.94
C ASN A 46 -22.59 25.18 0.54
N LEU A 47 -23.17 26.13 -0.20
CA LEU A 47 -22.68 26.55 -1.51
C LEU A 47 -21.25 27.09 -1.42
N LYS A 48 -20.98 28.01 -0.48
CA LYS A 48 -19.63 28.57 -0.31
C LYS A 48 -18.62 27.53 0.17
N SER A 49 -19.03 26.60 1.01
CA SER A 49 -18.18 25.49 1.47
C SER A 49 -17.82 24.55 0.32
N GLN A 50 -18.76 24.28 -0.59
CA GLN A 50 -18.49 23.50 -1.80
C GLN A 50 -17.57 24.26 -2.77
N GLU A 51 -17.84 25.53 -3.05
CA GLU A 51 -16.96 26.37 -3.87
C GLU A 51 -15.52 26.41 -3.32
N PHE A 52 -15.40 26.51 -2.00
CA PHE A 52 -14.11 26.47 -1.31
C PHE A 52 -13.41 25.11 -1.52
N TYR A 53 -14.13 24.00 -1.35
CA TYR A 53 -13.59 22.66 -1.61
C TYR A 53 -13.16 22.47 -3.07
N GLU A 54 -13.96 22.90 -4.04
CA GLU A 54 -13.62 22.80 -5.47
C GLU A 54 -12.38 23.64 -5.81
N LYS A 55 -12.26 24.82 -5.20
CA LYS A 55 -11.16 25.75 -5.47
C LYS A 55 -9.85 25.34 -4.80
N TYR A 56 -9.92 24.87 -3.56
CA TYR A 56 -8.74 24.66 -2.71
C TYR A 56 -8.45 23.19 -2.42
N GLY A 57 -9.39 22.29 -2.70
CA GLY A 57 -9.26 20.85 -2.50
C GLY A 57 -9.49 20.38 -1.06
N TYR A 58 -9.97 21.26 -0.16
CA TYR A 58 -10.23 20.92 1.24
C TYR A 58 -11.52 21.50 1.81
N GLN A 59 -12.09 20.84 2.82
CA GLN A 59 -13.32 21.25 3.47
C GLN A 59 -13.05 22.42 4.44
N PHE A 60 -13.85 23.49 4.32
CA PHE A 60 -13.70 24.71 5.13
C PHE A 60 -13.83 24.45 6.64
N GLU A 61 -14.69 23.50 7.03
CA GLU A 61 -14.92 23.13 8.44
C GLU A 61 -14.01 22.03 8.97
N ALA A 62 -13.24 21.35 8.09
CA ALA A 62 -12.39 20.25 8.53
C ALA A 62 -11.22 20.80 9.35
N ASN A 63 -10.98 20.19 10.51
CA ASN A 63 -9.73 20.41 11.21
C ASN A 63 -8.59 19.93 10.30
N LYS A 64 -7.57 20.76 10.08
CA LYS A 64 -6.37 20.42 9.31
C LYS A 64 -5.78 19.07 9.69
N SER A 65 -5.78 18.68 10.98
CA SER A 65 -5.31 17.36 11.41
C SER A 65 -6.22 16.21 10.94
N GLU A 66 -7.55 16.39 10.91
CA GLU A 66 -8.48 15.38 10.40
C GLU A 66 -8.34 15.20 8.89
N GLU A 67 -8.11 16.28 8.16
CA GLU A 67 -7.87 16.22 6.74
C GLU A 67 -6.53 15.57 6.39
N ILE A 68 -5.45 15.92 7.11
CA ILE A 68 -4.15 15.25 6.97
C ILE A 68 -4.31 13.74 7.20
N LYS A 69 -5.08 13.33 8.22
CA LYS A 69 -5.38 11.91 8.48
C LYS A 69 -6.17 11.26 7.34
N LYS A 70 -7.17 11.93 6.80
CA LYS A 70 -7.98 11.44 5.67
C LYS A 70 -7.13 11.24 4.41
N ILE A 71 -6.32 12.23 4.04
CA ILE A 71 -5.44 12.16 2.87
C ILE A 71 -4.38 11.07 3.09
N LYS A 72 -3.80 10.99 4.29
CA LYS A 72 -2.84 9.93 4.64
C LYS A 72 -3.47 8.54 4.46
N ALA A 73 -4.68 8.32 4.99
CA ALA A 73 -5.38 7.05 4.87
C ALA A 73 -5.65 6.66 3.41
N ASP A 74 -6.00 7.63 2.54
CA ASP A 74 -6.18 7.41 1.10
C ASP A 74 -4.89 6.92 0.42
N TYR A 75 -3.75 7.54 0.69
CA TYR A 75 -2.47 7.09 0.15
C TYR A 75 -2.01 5.74 0.73
N GLU A 76 -2.32 5.45 2.00
CA GLU A 76 -2.06 4.15 2.60
C GLU A 76 -2.89 3.03 1.95
N GLU A 77 -4.17 3.29 1.65
CA GLU A 77 -5.04 2.40 0.87
C GLU A 77 -4.49 2.16 -0.53
N LYS A 78 -4.10 3.22 -1.25
CA LYS A 78 -3.45 3.09 -2.58
C LYS A 78 -2.21 2.20 -2.52
N ASN A 79 -1.38 2.34 -1.49
CA ASN A 79 -0.18 1.50 -1.33
C ASN A 79 -0.51 0.03 -0.98
N LYS A 80 -1.59 -0.23 -0.23
CA LYS A 80 -2.09 -1.59 -0.02
C LYS A 80 -2.58 -2.21 -1.34
N ALA A 81 -3.32 -1.44 -2.14
CA ALA A 81 -3.80 -1.89 -3.45
C ALA A 81 -2.64 -2.22 -4.40
N ILE A 82 -1.63 -1.35 -4.50
CA ILE A 82 -0.41 -1.59 -5.30
C ILE A 82 0.27 -2.89 -4.88
N LYS A 83 0.48 -3.10 -3.57
CA LYS A 83 1.08 -4.34 -3.06
C LYS A 83 0.27 -5.58 -3.44
N SER A 84 -1.06 -5.50 -3.36
CA SER A 84 -1.94 -6.60 -3.74
C SER A 84 -1.82 -6.93 -5.23
N GLU A 85 -1.88 -5.91 -6.09
CA GLU A 85 -1.76 -6.07 -7.55
C GLU A 85 -0.41 -6.68 -7.93
N VAL A 86 0.68 -6.22 -7.29
CA VAL A 86 2.01 -6.77 -7.52
C VAL A 86 2.09 -8.23 -7.06
N ARG A 87 1.51 -8.56 -5.90
CA ARG A 87 1.46 -9.93 -5.42
C ARG A 87 0.73 -10.86 -6.39
N GLU A 88 -0.40 -10.43 -6.93
CA GLU A 88 -1.17 -11.19 -7.92
C GLU A 88 -0.38 -11.38 -9.21
N ARG A 89 0.30 -10.32 -9.68
CA ARG A 89 1.16 -10.44 -10.86
C ARG A 89 2.32 -11.41 -10.63
N LEU A 90 2.98 -11.34 -9.47
CA LEU A 90 4.06 -12.27 -9.12
C LEU A 90 3.56 -13.72 -9.02
N ARG A 91 2.35 -13.95 -8.49
CA ARG A 91 1.70 -15.27 -8.49
C ARG A 91 1.51 -15.83 -9.90
N ALA A 92 1.11 -14.99 -10.86
CA ALA A 92 0.97 -15.42 -12.26
C ALA A 92 2.32 -15.86 -12.87
N TYR A 93 3.43 -15.36 -12.35
CA TYR A 93 4.80 -15.76 -12.70
C TYR A 93 5.38 -16.80 -11.74
N GLY A 94 4.55 -17.49 -10.95
CA GLY A 94 4.99 -18.42 -9.91
C GLY A 94 5.93 -19.54 -10.39
N ALA A 95 5.91 -19.88 -11.69
CA ALA A 95 6.85 -20.85 -12.27
C ALA A 95 8.33 -20.47 -12.12
N PHE A 96 8.64 -19.17 -11.96
CA PHE A 96 10.00 -18.66 -11.72
C PHE A 96 10.43 -18.74 -10.26
N PHE A 97 9.48 -18.86 -9.33
CA PHE A 97 9.72 -18.70 -7.90
C PHE A 97 9.32 -19.92 -7.06
N ASN A 98 8.50 -20.81 -7.60
CA ASN A 98 8.05 -21.99 -6.87
C ASN A 98 9.11 -23.09 -6.97
N SER A 99 9.59 -23.55 -5.81
CA SER A 99 10.48 -24.69 -5.67
C SER A 99 10.50 -25.16 -4.21
N ASN A 100 10.68 -26.46 -4.00
CA ASN A 100 10.92 -27.10 -2.72
C ASN A 100 12.37 -26.95 -2.25
N ILE A 101 13.23 -26.28 -3.02
CA ILE A 101 14.64 -26.05 -2.64
C ILE A 101 14.75 -25.25 -1.34
N TYR A 102 13.80 -24.34 -1.06
CA TYR A 102 13.75 -23.57 0.17
C TYR A 102 13.36 -24.40 1.40
N GLU A 103 12.75 -25.57 1.18
CA GLU A 103 12.27 -26.46 2.23
C GLU A 103 13.33 -27.50 2.61
N LYS A 104 14.51 -27.46 1.98
CA LYS A 104 15.61 -28.38 2.29
C LYS A 104 16.22 -28.02 3.65
N GLU A 105 16.45 -29.02 4.49
CA GLU A 105 16.92 -28.87 5.88
C GLU A 105 18.15 -27.96 6.03
N ASN A 106 19.10 -28.04 5.08
CA ASN A 106 20.33 -27.25 5.11
C ASN A 106 20.27 -25.95 4.31
N TYR A 107 19.12 -25.59 3.72
CA TYR A 107 19.02 -24.45 2.80
C TYR A 107 19.46 -23.14 3.47
N ASP A 108 18.82 -22.77 4.59
CA ASP A 108 19.08 -21.51 5.29
C ASP A 108 20.55 -21.41 5.72
N ARG A 109 21.09 -22.51 6.30
CA ARG A 109 22.50 -22.58 6.70
C ARG A 109 23.44 -22.34 5.51
N ILE A 110 23.20 -23.01 4.38
CA ILE A 110 24.05 -22.90 3.19
C ILE A 110 23.98 -21.48 2.60
N VAL A 111 22.80 -20.86 2.59
CA VAL A 111 22.64 -19.46 2.15
C VAL A 111 23.38 -18.52 3.08
N ASP A 112 23.24 -18.65 4.39
CA ASP A 112 23.92 -17.81 5.38
C ASP A 112 25.44 -17.96 5.30
N ASP A 113 25.94 -19.19 5.17
CA ASP A 113 27.37 -19.48 4.99
C ASP A 113 27.88 -18.86 3.67
N PHE A 114 27.13 -18.97 2.58
CA PHE A 114 27.47 -18.35 1.29
C PHE A 114 27.56 -16.82 1.38
N LEU A 115 26.54 -16.19 1.98
CA LEU A 115 26.50 -14.73 2.16
C LEU A 115 27.63 -14.26 3.08
N SER A 116 27.98 -15.05 4.09
CA SER A 116 29.11 -14.77 4.99
C SER A 116 30.43 -14.82 4.24
N ILE A 117 30.66 -15.87 3.43
CA ILE A 117 31.85 -15.99 2.58
C ILE A 117 32.00 -14.79 1.65
N SER A 118 30.91 -14.33 1.03
CA SER A 118 30.94 -13.18 0.11
C SER A 118 31.46 -11.87 0.73
N ARG A 119 31.47 -11.77 2.06
CA ARG A 119 31.90 -10.60 2.83
C ARG A 119 33.32 -10.73 3.36
N GLU A 120 33.98 -11.86 3.17
CA GLU A 120 35.34 -12.08 3.65
C GLU A 120 36.37 -11.37 2.77
N GLU A 121 37.41 -10.82 3.41
CA GLU A 121 38.49 -10.11 2.71
C GLU A 121 39.34 -11.04 1.81
N ASN A 122 39.46 -12.31 2.18
CA ASN A 122 40.26 -13.29 1.45
C ASN A 122 39.39 -14.45 0.94
N LEU A 123 38.76 -14.24 -0.22
CA LEU A 123 37.96 -15.25 -0.91
C LEU A 123 38.81 -16.41 -1.48
N GLU A 124 40.12 -16.23 -1.69
CA GLU A 124 40.99 -17.24 -2.29
C GLU A 124 41.16 -18.49 -1.41
N LYS A 125 40.82 -18.41 -0.12
CA LYS A 125 40.82 -19.56 0.78
C LYS A 125 39.75 -20.61 0.43
N HIS A 126 38.66 -20.19 -0.24
CA HIS A 126 37.55 -21.05 -0.66
C HIS A 126 37.72 -21.48 -2.11
N LYS A 127 38.65 -22.40 -2.36
CA LYS A 127 38.97 -22.86 -3.72
C LYS A 127 37.78 -23.55 -4.42
N ASN A 128 36.80 -24.05 -3.67
CA ASN A 128 35.64 -24.72 -4.23
C ASN A 128 34.39 -24.56 -3.35
N ILE A 129 33.80 -23.35 -3.42
CA ILE A 129 32.58 -22.97 -2.70
C ILE A 129 31.47 -24.04 -2.84
N TYR A 130 31.31 -24.66 -4.00
CA TYR A 130 30.30 -25.70 -4.22
C TYR A 130 30.47 -26.90 -3.29
N LYS A 131 31.72 -27.32 -3.06
CA LYS A 131 32.04 -28.42 -2.14
C LYS A 131 32.09 -27.94 -0.70
N ASP A 132 32.70 -26.78 -0.46
CA ASP A 132 32.90 -26.23 0.88
C ASP A 132 31.56 -25.97 1.58
N LEU A 133 30.53 -25.59 0.82
CA LEU A 133 29.17 -25.37 1.31
C LEU A 133 28.24 -26.59 1.15
N GLU A 134 28.72 -27.71 0.62
CA GLU A 134 27.91 -28.92 0.40
C GLU A 134 26.63 -28.67 -0.42
N ILE A 135 26.69 -27.77 -1.41
CA ILE A 135 25.54 -27.33 -2.21
C ILE A 135 24.83 -28.50 -2.90
N GLU A 136 25.57 -29.55 -3.28
CA GLU A 136 25.02 -30.76 -3.89
C GLU A 136 23.88 -31.39 -3.08
N SER A 137 23.91 -31.25 -1.75
CA SER A 137 22.86 -31.78 -0.87
C SER A 137 21.48 -31.19 -1.14
N LEU A 138 21.41 -29.97 -1.67
CA LEU A 138 20.15 -29.27 -2.00
C LEU A 138 19.45 -29.84 -3.23
N PHE A 139 20.18 -30.55 -4.10
CA PHE A 139 19.70 -30.95 -5.43
C PHE A 139 19.01 -32.33 -5.47
N LYS A 140 18.72 -32.91 -4.31
CA LYS A 140 17.96 -34.16 -4.19
C LYS A 140 16.46 -33.89 -4.24
N ASP A 141 15.73 -34.66 -5.06
CA ASP A 141 14.26 -34.62 -5.15
C ASP A 141 13.71 -33.19 -5.32
N LEU A 142 14.23 -32.47 -6.31
CA LEU A 142 13.81 -31.11 -6.65
C LEU A 142 12.47 -31.09 -7.39
N ASP A 143 11.73 -30.00 -7.23
CA ASP A 143 10.57 -29.65 -8.06
C ASP A 143 10.71 -28.23 -8.65
N GLY A 144 9.62 -27.73 -9.24
CA GLY A 144 9.49 -26.33 -9.63
C GLY A 144 10.55 -25.84 -10.62
N PHE A 145 10.95 -24.57 -10.47
CA PHE A 145 11.93 -23.94 -11.37
C PHE A 145 13.29 -24.67 -11.31
N ALA A 146 13.70 -25.14 -10.12
CA ALA A 146 14.97 -25.81 -9.91
C ALA A 146 15.01 -27.13 -10.67
N SER A 147 13.97 -27.97 -10.54
CA SER A 147 13.88 -29.21 -11.32
C SER A 147 13.79 -28.96 -12.82
N TYR A 148 13.05 -27.93 -13.25
CA TYR A 148 12.90 -27.58 -14.66
C TYR A 148 14.26 -27.25 -15.29
N LEU A 149 15.01 -26.31 -14.71
CA LEU A 149 16.31 -25.89 -15.22
C LEU A 149 17.32 -27.05 -15.23
N ILE A 150 17.30 -27.91 -14.22
CA ILE A 150 18.18 -29.09 -14.16
C ILE A 150 17.85 -30.10 -15.26
N LYS A 151 16.57 -30.32 -15.60
CA LYS A 151 16.13 -31.29 -16.61
C LYS A 151 16.40 -30.82 -18.04
N GLU A 152 16.28 -29.53 -18.30
CA GLU A 152 16.51 -28.94 -19.64
C GLU A 152 17.98 -28.90 -20.06
N ASN A 153 18.90 -29.16 -19.12
CA ASN A 153 20.33 -28.95 -19.31
C ASN A 153 21.15 -30.21 -18.94
N LYS A 154 22.40 -30.27 -19.42
CA LYS A 154 23.33 -31.31 -18.98
C LYS A 154 23.73 -31.04 -17.52
N PRO A 155 23.73 -32.05 -16.63
CA PRO A 155 24.16 -31.87 -15.25
C PRO A 155 25.57 -31.29 -15.16
N SER A 156 25.72 -30.20 -14.42
CA SER A 156 27.02 -29.57 -14.18
C SER A 156 27.01 -28.79 -12.86
N LYS A 157 28.18 -28.61 -12.25
CA LYS A 157 28.33 -27.79 -11.03
C LYS A 157 27.96 -26.33 -11.27
N GLU A 158 28.28 -25.81 -12.45
CA GLU A 158 27.94 -24.44 -12.83
C GLU A 158 26.43 -24.24 -12.89
N LEU A 159 25.69 -25.16 -13.51
CA LEU A 159 24.23 -25.13 -13.53
C LEU A 159 23.64 -25.16 -12.12
N ASN A 160 24.15 -26.05 -11.26
CA ASN A 160 23.68 -26.13 -9.87
C ASN A 160 23.95 -24.84 -9.10
N LEU A 161 25.12 -24.20 -9.29
CA LEU A 161 25.40 -22.90 -8.69
C LEU A 161 24.43 -21.82 -9.18
N PHE A 162 24.11 -21.80 -10.46
CA PHE A 162 23.13 -20.87 -11.02
C PHE A 162 21.73 -21.07 -10.44
N VAL A 163 21.28 -22.32 -10.32
CA VAL A 163 19.99 -22.66 -9.69
C VAL A 163 19.97 -22.27 -8.21
N PHE A 164 21.08 -22.49 -7.50
CA PHE A 164 21.24 -22.06 -6.11
C PHE A 164 21.22 -20.53 -5.96
N TYR A 165 21.90 -19.79 -6.84
CA TYR A 165 21.81 -18.32 -6.83
C TYR A 165 20.40 -17.84 -7.14
N ALA A 166 19.73 -18.45 -8.12
CA ALA A 166 18.35 -18.14 -8.42
C ALA A 166 17.44 -18.43 -7.22
N SER A 167 17.69 -19.49 -6.44
CA SER A 167 16.90 -19.80 -5.25
C SER A 167 17.01 -18.72 -4.17
N ILE A 168 18.20 -18.18 -3.93
CA ILE A 168 18.40 -17.11 -2.93
C ILE A 168 17.41 -15.97 -3.19
N TYR A 169 17.38 -15.43 -4.41
CA TYR A 169 16.55 -14.27 -4.75
C TYR A 169 15.08 -14.60 -5.01
N SER A 170 14.76 -15.82 -5.42
CA SER A 170 13.36 -16.23 -5.59
C SER A 170 12.66 -16.55 -4.27
N SER A 171 13.41 -16.86 -3.21
CA SER A 171 12.85 -17.19 -1.89
C SER A 171 12.08 -16.02 -1.25
N SER A 172 12.59 -14.79 -1.35
CA SER A 172 11.94 -13.59 -0.82
C SER A 172 10.65 -13.27 -1.59
N ILE A 173 10.67 -13.45 -2.92
CA ILE A 173 9.51 -13.28 -3.80
C ILE A 173 8.44 -14.32 -3.47
N TYR A 174 8.84 -15.58 -3.31
CA TYR A 174 7.96 -16.68 -2.89
C TYR A 174 7.30 -16.39 -1.53
N ASN A 175 8.08 -15.89 -0.57
CA ASN A 175 7.58 -15.52 0.74
C ASN A 175 6.62 -14.32 0.67
N PHE A 176 6.94 -13.29 -0.11
CA PHE A 176 6.06 -12.13 -0.33
C PHE A 176 4.72 -12.50 -0.96
N ILE A 177 4.72 -13.52 -1.84
CA ILE A 177 3.51 -14.08 -2.44
C ILE A 177 2.60 -14.74 -1.39
N LYS A 178 3.19 -15.38 -0.38
CA LYS A 178 2.47 -16.10 0.68
C LYS A 178 2.03 -15.19 1.82
N ASP A 179 2.97 -14.52 2.46
CA ASP A 179 2.77 -13.68 3.64
C ASP A 179 3.52 -12.36 3.42
N ASP A 180 2.83 -11.21 3.47
CA ASP A 180 3.34 -9.83 3.22
C ASP A 180 4.45 -9.33 4.19
N LYS A 181 5.23 -10.25 4.76
CA LYS A 181 6.29 -9.98 5.73
C LYS A 181 7.54 -9.39 5.10
N VAL A 182 7.76 -9.65 3.81
CA VAL A 182 8.93 -9.14 3.06
C VAL A 182 8.66 -7.71 2.59
N SER A 183 9.67 -6.85 2.71
CA SER A 183 9.54 -5.45 2.28
C SER A 183 9.41 -5.32 0.77
N PHE A 184 8.63 -4.36 0.28
CA PHE A 184 8.42 -4.20 -1.16
C PHE A 184 9.71 -3.80 -1.91
N SER A 185 10.61 -3.06 -1.26
CA SER A 185 11.97 -2.79 -1.76
C SER A 185 12.78 -4.05 -2.00
N GLU A 186 12.75 -4.97 -1.05
CA GLU A 186 13.55 -6.20 -1.08
C GLU A 186 13.08 -7.10 -2.22
N VAL A 187 11.77 -7.28 -2.37
CA VAL A 187 11.17 -8.00 -3.51
C VAL A 187 11.61 -7.41 -4.84
N TYR A 188 11.65 -6.09 -4.96
CA TYR A 188 12.08 -5.43 -6.20
C TYR A 188 13.57 -5.64 -6.48
N VAL A 189 14.44 -5.52 -5.47
CA VAL A 189 15.88 -5.76 -5.63
C VAL A 189 16.15 -7.22 -6.00
N ASP A 190 15.53 -8.15 -5.29
CA ASP A 190 15.72 -9.58 -5.52
C ASP A 190 15.18 -10.01 -6.87
N PHE A 191 14.06 -9.44 -7.31
CA PHE A 191 13.56 -9.64 -8.67
C PHE A 191 14.58 -9.22 -9.74
N ASN A 192 15.22 -8.05 -9.58
CA ASN A 192 16.24 -7.58 -10.52
C ASN A 192 17.48 -8.48 -10.51
N ASN A 193 17.90 -8.95 -9.34
CA ASN A 193 19.01 -9.89 -9.21
C ASN A 193 18.68 -11.24 -9.88
N LEU A 194 17.47 -11.74 -9.68
CA LEU A 194 16.99 -12.95 -10.33
C LEU A 194 16.99 -12.79 -11.86
N LEU A 195 16.45 -11.70 -12.39
CA LEU A 195 16.49 -11.39 -13.82
C LEU A 195 17.92 -11.40 -14.37
N ASN A 196 18.87 -10.79 -13.65
CA ASN A 196 20.28 -10.79 -14.05
C ASN A 196 20.86 -12.21 -14.06
N ILE A 197 20.50 -13.06 -13.10
CA ILE A 197 20.92 -14.47 -13.10
C ILE A 197 20.42 -15.20 -14.34
N TYR A 198 19.14 -15.07 -14.69
CA TYR A 198 18.59 -15.69 -15.90
C TYR A 198 19.27 -15.17 -17.18
N LYS A 199 19.58 -13.87 -17.25
CA LYS A 199 20.37 -13.30 -18.36
C LYS A 199 21.77 -13.90 -18.44
N GLU A 200 22.44 -14.08 -17.30
CA GLU A 200 23.79 -14.69 -17.27
C GLU A 200 23.76 -16.20 -17.60
N MET A 201 22.74 -16.93 -17.16
CA MET A 201 22.50 -18.32 -17.56
C MET A 201 22.41 -18.40 -19.10
N GLU A 202 21.57 -17.57 -19.72
CA GLU A 202 21.36 -17.55 -21.18
C GLU A 202 22.62 -17.15 -21.94
N LYS A 203 23.37 -16.15 -21.47
CA LYS A 203 24.69 -15.78 -22.03
C LYS A 203 25.67 -16.94 -22.02
N LYS A 204 25.61 -17.80 -21.01
CA LYS A 204 26.40 -19.02 -20.89
C LYS A 204 25.81 -20.23 -21.60
N SER A 205 24.80 -20.00 -22.46
CA SER A 205 24.13 -21.05 -23.23
C SER A 205 23.41 -22.11 -22.38
N ILE A 206 23.07 -21.77 -21.13
CA ILE A 206 22.15 -22.57 -20.31
C ILE A 206 20.74 -22.34 -20.86
N LYS A 207 20.01 -23.43 -21.10
CA LYS A 207 18.64 -23.39 -21.61
C LYS A 207 17.68 -23.06 -20.48
N THR A 208 17.11 -21.86 -20.52
CA THR A 208 16.08 -21.38 -19.60
C THR A 208 14.66 -21.66 -20.09
N GLY A 209 14.48 -21.90 -21.39
CA GLY A 209 13.23 -22.37 -21.99
C GLY A 209 12.04 -21.47 -21.65
N ASP A 210 11.01 -22.04 -21.03
CA ASP A 210 9.81 -21.32 -20.60
C ASP A 210 10.06 -20.36 -19.43
N LEU A 211 11.21 -20.46 -18.78
CA LEU A 211 11.67 -19.56 -17.74
C LEU A 211 12.68 -18.55 -18.28
N SER A 212 12.45 -18.01 -19.48
CA SER A 212 13.40 -17.09 -20.12
C SER A 212 13.48 -15.73 -19.41
N SER A 213 14.63 -15.07 -19.54
CA SER A 213 14.85 -13.71 -19.03
C SER A 213 13.95 -12.68 -19.71
N GLU A 214 13.57 -12.91 -20.97
CA GLU A 214 12.61 -12.07 -21.71
C GLU A 214 11.24 -12.01 -21.01
N LYS A 215 10.74 -13.15 -20.52
CA LYS A 215 9.48 -13.20 -19.75
C LYS A 215 9.60 -12.39 -18.45
N LEU A 216 10.75 -12.46 -17.77
CA LEU A 216 11.02 -11.64 -16.60
C LEU A 216 11.16 -10.15 -16.95
N ASP A 217 11.72 -9.77 -18.11
CA ASP A 217 11.77 -8.36 -18.54
C ASP A 217 10.36 -7.75 -18.70
N TYR A 218 9.36 -8.52 -19.18
CA TYR A 218 7.98 -8.05 -19.20
C TYR A 218 7.42 -7.79 -17.80
N LEU A 219 7.72 -8.68 -16.85
CA LEU A 219 7.33 -8.48 -15.45
C LEU A 219 8.07 -7.29 -14.82
N LYS A 220 9.34 -7.08 -15.18
CA LYS A 220 10.13 -5.93 -14.74
C LYS A 220 9.46 -4.61 -15.06
N ASN A 221 8.98 -4.44 -16.29
CA ASN A 221 8.33 -3.19 -16.72
C ASN A 221 7.12 -2.85 -15.85
N PHE A 222 6.30 -3.87 -15.52
CA PHE A 222 5.18 -3.71 -14.60
C PHE A 222 5.65 -3.36 -13.18
N LEU A 223 6.69 -4.04 -12.67
CA LEU A 223 7.21 -3.76 -11.33
C LEU A 223 7.81 -2.36 -11.22
N ASP A 224 8.54 -1.89 -12.23
CA ASP A 224 9.15 -0.56 -12.26
C ASP A 224 8.08 0.54 -12.09
N GLU A 225 6.96 0.41 -12.81
CA GLU A 225 5.82 1.33 -12.72
C GLU A 225 5.24 1.35 -11.29
N LYS A 226 4.94 0.16 -10.75
CA LYS A 226 4.29 0.02 -9.44
C LYS A 226 5.18 0.43 -8.28
N VAL A 227 6.48 0.16 -8.38
CA VAL A 227 7.49 0.61 -7.40
C VAL A 227 7.58 2.12 -7.37
N SER A 228 7.64 2.77 -8.55
CA SER A 228 7.64 4.23 -8.65
C SER A 228 6.40 4.85 -8.00
N GLU A 229 5.21 4.32 -8.31
CA GLU A 229 3.95 4.78 -7.74
C GLU A 229 3.90 4.62 -6.22
N TYR A 230 4.29 3.44 -5.71
CA TYR A 230 4.31 3.14 -4.28
C TYR A 230 5.19 4.10 -3.49
N TYR A 231 6.41 4.36 -3.97
CA TYR A 231 7.36 5.24 -3.27
C TYR A 231 6.99 6.71 -3.39
N ARG A 232 6.33 7.13 -4.48
CA ARG A 232 5.73 8.47 -4.56
C ARG A 232 4.67 8.67 -3.47
N ASN A 233 3.74 7.73 -3.35
CA ASN A 233 2.70 7.75 -2.31
C ASN A 233 3.31 7.71 -0.91
N TYR A 234 4.33 6.87 -0.69
CA TYR A 234 5.07 6.80 0.57
C TYR A 234 5.74 8.14 0.92
N GLY A 235 6.33 8.83 -0.06
CA GLY A 235 6.89 10.17 0.13
C GLY A 235 5.85 11.18 0.58
N ILE A 236 4.65 11.15 0.00
CA ILE A 236 3.52 12.01 0.40
C ILE A 236 3.09 11.71 1.84
N ILE A 237 2.91 10.43 2.19
CA ILE A 237 2.58 10.01 3.56
C ILE A 237 3.61 10.54 4.55
N ARG A 238 4.91 10.41 4.26
CA ARG A 238 5.99 10.91 5.13
C ARG A 238 6.01 12.42 5.25
N ALA A 239 5.63 13.15 4.21
CA ALA A 239 5.49 14.60 4.28
C ALA A 239 4.31 15.01 5.19
N LEU A 240 3.15 14.36 5.02
CA LEU A 240 1.96 14.57 5.85
C LEU A 240 2.23 14.28 7.34
N GLU A 241 2.94 13.20 7.64
CA GLU A 241 3.34 12.86 9.02
C GLU A 241 4.26 13.89 9.69
N LYS A 242 5.05 14.63 8.91
CA LYS A 242 5.88 15.74 9.42
C LYS A 242 5.04 16.98 9.68
N SER A 243 4.07 17.25 8.80
CA SER A 243 3.17 18.40 8.93
C SER A 243 2.25 18.30 10.15
N ASP A 244 1.83 17.09 10.53
CA ASP A 244 0.98 16.83 11.72
C ASP A 244 1.75 16.96 13.06
N LYS A 245 3.10 16.91 13.04
CA LYS A 245 3.96 16.98 14.24
C LYS A 245 4.45 18.39 14.58
N ASN A 246 4.23 19.36 13.69
CA ASN A 246 4.69 20.74 13.85
C ASN A 246 3.57 21.69 14.34
N GLU A 247 2.47 21.14 14.86
CA GLU A 247 1.43 21.83 15.65
C GLU A 247 1.50 21.39 17.11
#